data_AF-A0AAU5KL15-F1
#
_entry.id   AF-A0AAU5KL15-F1
#
_cell.length_a   1.000
_cell.length_b   1.000
_cell.length_c   1.000
_cell.angle_alpha   90.00
_cell.angle_beta   90.00
_cell.angle_gamma   90.00
#
_symmetry.space_group_name_H-M   'P 1'
#
loop_
_entity.id
_entity.type
_entity.pdbx_description
1 polymer ?
#
loop_
_entity_poly.entity_id
_entity_poly.type
_entity_poly.pdbx_seq_one_letter_code
_entity_poly.pdbx_strand_id
1 'polypeptide(L)'
;MSCTTSATCPALVVRSARYSALDAGKDARAADQDARSAYATAVDKQQQEWQAWLEAKKKEQADAWAKKKADREAEDQRIIKETDEQRKKWLQWKQQQEDAQQAAHKDSGISAWVHSGLNYLDDKANKVAHVLHPFLNPDLWQGGAQIAGGFIMVDAGASGFVVSGGFCVITLGVGCEVGVPAAAVSAAGVGVGAGMMGDGARKFGKGLGDALRDARTANGSGSNDVPLSNRIRPIREGDREYRVDDPNNFSDTITDIDRVEKGTLWEEKTATGQDPRMNIQSWLQKNVVKKLDSYVRARQYLSGYENAPMGIDFTEPGATAEFKSAVEQSVEQWKAENPGVDVSVRWAK
;
A
#
# COMPACT_ATOMS: atom_id res chain seq x y z
N MET A 1 -0.40 101.72 9.96
CA MET A 1 -1.62 100.88 9.99
C MET A 1 -1.27 99.62 10.75
N SER A 2 -1.43 99.72 12.06
CA SER A 2 -0.97 98.74 13.03
C SER A 2 -2.18 97.95 13.49
N CYS A 3 -2.25 96.67 13.10
CA CYS A 3 -3.02 95.69 13.87
C CYS A 3 -2.22 95.36 15.13
N THR A 4 -2.25 96.27 16.08
CA THR A 4 -1.92 96.00 17.48
C THR A 4 -2.89 94.94 18.00
N THR A 5 -2.35 93.89 18.61
CA THR A 5 -3.05 92.95 19.50
C THR A 5 -4.30 92.27 18.95
N SER A 6 -4.24 91.79 17.71
CA SER A 6 -5.25 90.86 17.18
C SER A 6 -5.01 89.49 17.81
N ALA A 7 -5.98 89.04 18.63
CA ALA A 7 -6.15 87.65 19.02
C ALA A 7 -6.06 86.78 17.77
N THR A 8 -4.85 86.27 17.53
CA THR A 8 -4.52 85.43 16.38
C THR A 8 -5.38 84.19 16.52
N CYS A 9 -6.36 84.13 15.64
CA CYS A 9 -7.60 83.40 15.80
C CYS A 9 -7.29 81.90 15.96
N PRO A 10 -7.58 81.27 17.12
CA PRO A 10 -7.45 79.83 17.31
C PRO A 10 -8.13 79.02 16.20
N ALA A 11 -9.17 79.59 15.59
CA ALA A 11 -9.88 79.01 14.45
C ALA A 11 -9.01 78.77 13.20
N LEU A 12 -7.99 79.59 12.94
CA LEU A 12 -7.12 79.42 11.75
C LEU A 12 -6.11 78.28 11.95
N VAL A 13 -5.56 78.14 13.16
CA VAL A 13 -4.70 77.01 13.56
C VAL A 13 -5.48 75.70 13.49
N VAL A 14 -6.71 75.67 14.03
CA VAL A 14 -7.59 74.49 13.97
C VAL A 14 -7.91 74.10 12.52
N ARG A 15 -8.17 75.06 11.63
CA ARG A 15 -8.41 74.78 10.20
C ARG A 15 -7.17 74.20 9.52
N SER A 16 -5.99 74.78 9.72
CA SER A 16 -4.74 74.28 9.16
C SER A 16 -4.45 72.85 9.63
N ALA A 17 -4.58 72.58 10.93
CA ALA A 17 -4.39 71.24 11.48
C ALA A 17 -5.38 70.22 10.88
N ARG A 18 -6.64 70.63 10.64
CA ARG A 18 -7.65 69.77 10.02
C ARG A 18 -7.31 69.44 8.56
N TYR A 19 -6.79 70.39 7.79
CA TYR A 19 -6.33 70.12 6.41
C TYR A 19 -5.13 69.17 6.40
N SER A 20 -4.13 69.40 7.25
CA SER A 20 -2.97 68.50 7.37
C SER A 20 -3.38 67.08 7.76
N ALA A 21 -4.34 66.93 8.69
CA ALA A 21 -4.86 65.61 9.06
C ALA A 21 -5.62 64.92 7.91
N LEU A 22 -6.37 65.68 7.10
CA LEU A 22 -7.06 65.15 5.93
C LEU A 22 -6.09 64.70 4.84
N ASP A 23 -5.03 65.47 4.58
CA ASP A 23 -4.02 65.11 3.59
C ASP A 23 -3.19 63.91 4.06
N ALA A 24 -2.77 63.86 5.33
CA ALA A 24 -2.14 62.68 5.91
C ALA A 24 -3.04 61.43 5.80
N GLY A 25 -4.36 61.59 5.96
CA GLY A 25 -5.33 60.50 5.78
C GLY A 25 -5.55 60.08 4.32
N LYS A 26 -5.24 60.93 3.33
CA LYS A 26 -5.21 60.53 1.91
C LYS A 26 -3.92 59.76 1.61
N ASP A 27 -2.79 60.27 2.08
CA ASP A 27 -1.47 59.64 1.87
C ASP A 27 -1.41 58.25 2.53
N ALA A 28 -1.95 58.11 3.74
CA ALA A 28 -2.05 56.81 4.41
C ALA A 28 -2.91 55.80 3.63
N ARG A 29 -4.00 56.25 2.98
CA ARG A 29 -4.85 55.38 2.15
C ARG A 29 -4.18 55.01 0.85
N ALA A 30 -3.45 55.93 0.21
CA ALA A 30 -2.66 55.63 -0.97
C ALA A 30 -1.57 54.59 -0.63
N ALA A 31 -0.86 54.76 0.49
CA ALA A 31 0.13 53.81 0.95
C ALA A 31 -0.45 52.42 1.27
N ASP A 32 -1.64 52.33 1.88
CA ASP A 32 -2.33 51.04 2.09
C ASP A 32 -2.72 50.36 0.77
N GLN A 33 -3.17 51.14 -0.22
CA GLN A 33 -3.49 50.61 -1.56
C GLN A 33 -2.25 50.09 -2.28
N ASP A 34 -1.14 50.81 -2.21
CA ASP A 34 0.15 50.41 -2.79
C ASP A 34 0.71 49.16 -2.10
N ALA A 35 0.59 49.06 -0.77
CA ALA A 35 0.99 47.88 -0.03
C ALA A 35 0.17 46.63 -0.44
N ARG A 36 -1.15 46.80 -0.62
CA ARG A 36 -2.04 45.71 -1.06
C ARG A 36 -1.75 45.27 -2.50
N SER A 37 -1.46 46.20 -3.40
CA SER A 37 -1.14 45.88 -4.80
C SER A 37 0.22 45.17 -4.91
N ALA A 38 1.21 45.60 -4.12
CA ALA A 38 2.50 44.92 -4.01
C ALA A 38 2.35 43.50 -3.44
N TYR A 39 1.54 43.32 -2.38
CA TYR A 39 1.25 42.01 -1.81
C TYR A 39 0.55 41.09 -2.82
N ALA A 40 -0.48 41.58 -3.53
CA ALA A 40 -1.17 40.80 -4.55
C ALA A 40 -0.22 40.34 -5.66
N THR A 41 0.66 41.23 -6.13
CA THR A 41 1.69 40.91 -7.13
C THR A 41 2.66 39.83 -6.63
N ALA A 42 3.08 39.89 -5.37
CA ALA A 42 3.96 38.89 -4.78
C ALA A 42 3.28 37.51 -4.66
N VAL A 43 2.02 37.47 -4.26
CA VAL A 43 1.22 36.23 -4.19
C VAL A 43 1.02 35.63 -5.58
N ASP A 44 0.69 36.45 -6.58
CA ASP A 44 0.52 35.98 -7.97
C ASP A 44 1.81 35.38 -8.51
N LYS A 45 2.96 36.01 -8.26
CA LYS A 45 4.27 35.49 -8.66
C LYS A 45 4.58 34.16 -7.96
N GLN A 46 4.34 34.06 -6.66
CA GLN A 46 4.53 32.82 -5.91
C GLN A 46 3.64 31.70 -6.46
N GLN A 47 2.39 32.02 -6.83
CA GLN A 47 1.47 31.04 -7.42
C GLN A 47 1.94 30.58 -8.80
N GLN A 48 2.47 31.47 -9.64
CA GLN A 48 3.05 31.11 -10.95
C GLN A 48 4.27 30.19 -10.80
N GLU A 49 5.18 30.52 -9.88
CA GLU A 49 6.36 29.69 -9.59
C GLU A 49 5.96 28.29 -9.07
N TRP A 50 4.94 28.23 -8.21
CA TRP A 50 4.39 26.96 -7.72
C TRP A 50 3.79 26.10 -8.85
N GLN A 51 3.03 26.70 -9.77
CA GLN A 51 2.48 25.97 -10.92
C GLN A 51 3.58 25.47 -11.85
N ALA A 52 4.59 26.29 -12.14
CA ALA A 52 5.74 25.88 -12.95
C ALA A 52 6.51 24.72 -12.31
N TRP A 53 6.68 24.76 -10.99
CA TRP A 53 7.29 23.66 -10.23
C TRP A 53 6.46 22.37 -10.31
N LEU A 54 5.13 22.44 -10.18
CA LEU A 54 4.23 21.30 -10.32
C LEU A 54 4.29 20.68 -11.73
N GLU A 55 4.32 21.51 -12.78
CA GLU A 55 4.45 21.04 -14.16
C GLU A 55 5.80 20.35 -14.40
N ALA A 56 6.89 20.91 -13.87
CA ALA A 56 8.21 20.29 -13.92
C ALA A 56 8.22 18.92 -13.22
N LYS A 57 7.59 18.81 -12.04
CA LYS A 57 7.49 17.54 -11.31
C LYS A 57 6.64 16.49 -12.03
N LYS A 58 5.54 16.89 -12.67
CA LYS A 58 4.74 15.99 -13.51
C LYS A 58 5.54 15.47 -14.69
N LYS A 59 6.34 16.33 -15.33
CA LYS A 59 7.21 15.93 -16.44
C LYS A 59 8.28 14.94 -15.98
N GLU A 60 8.96 15.21 -14.86
CA GLU A 60 9.94 14.29 -14.26
C GLU A 60 9.32 12.90 -13.96
N GLN A 61 8.11 12.87 -13.40
CA GLN A 61 7.40 11.62 -13.13
C GLN A 61 7.00 10.89 -14.42
N ALA A 62 6.55 11.61 -15.46
CA ALA A 62 6.21 11.04 -16.75
C ALA A 62 7.44 10.43 -17.45
N ASP A 63 8.59 11.12 -17.40
CA ASP A 63 9.85 10.63 -17.95
C ASP A 63 10.34 9.39 -17.19
N ALA A 64 10.23 9.38 -15.85
CA ALA A 64 10.57 8.22 -15.02
C ALA A 64 9.65 7.02 -15.33
N TRP A 65 8.37 7.26 -15.57
CA TRP A 65 7.42 6.21 -15.96
C TRP A 65 7.72 5.67 -17.36
N ALA A 66 7.99 6.55 -18.33
CA ALA A 66 8.37 6.17 -19.68
C ALA A 66 9.65 5.32 -19.70
N LYS A 67 10.65 5.70 -18.90
CA LYS A 67 11.88 4.92 -18.73
C LYS A 67 11.60 3.53 -18.17
N LYS A 68 10.85 3.43 -17.06
CA LYS A 68 10.47 2.12 -16.47
C LYS A 68 9.69 1.24 -17.44
N LYS A 69 8.83 1.83 -18.27
CA LYS A 69 8.09 1.11 -19.29
C LYS A 69 9.02 0.55 -20.37
N ALA A 70 9.95 1.36 -20.87
CA ALA A 70 10.95 0.91 -21.84
C ALA A 70 11.86 -0.19 -21.27
N ASP A 71 12.27 -0.08 -20.01
CA ASP A 71 13.07 -1.10 -19.32
C ASP A 71 12.32 -2.44 -19.23
N ARG A 72 11.01 -2.42 -18.91
CA ARG A 72 10.16 -3.63 -18.88
C ARG A 72 9.98 -4.23 -20.27
N GLU A 73 9.71 -3.42 -21.28
CA GLU A 73 9.59 -3.90 -22.66
C GLU A 73 10.90 -4.54 -23.14
N ALA A 74 12.06 -3.99 -22.73
CA ALA A 74 13.36 -4.60 -23.01
C ALA A 74 13.57 -5.93 -22.27
N GLU A 75 13.14 -6.04 -21.01
CA GLU A 75 13.19 -7.27 -20.22
C GLU A 75 12.29 -8.37 -20.82
N ASP A 76 11.05 -8.04 -21.17
CA ASP A 76 10.10 -8.95 -21.82
C ASP A 76 10.68 -9.51 -23.13
N GLN A 77 11.34 -8.68 -23.93
CA GLN A 77 12.01 -9.11 -25.16
C GLN A 77 13.18 -10.08 -24.90
N ARG A 78 13.88 -9.95 -23.76
CA ARG A 78 14.93 -10.90 -23.37
C ARG A 78 14.33 -12.24 -22.96
N ILE A 79 13.26 -12.22 -22.16
CA ILE A 79 12.55 -13.42 -21.73
C ILE A 79 11.97 -14.19 -22.92
N ILE A 80 11.38 -13.49 -23.90
CA ILE A 80 10.86 -14.12 -25.13
C ILE A 80 11.98 -14.84 -25.89
N LYS A 81 13.13 -14.18 -26.09
CA LYS A 81 14.28 -14.78 -26.78
C LYS A 81 14.82 -16.00 -26.06
N GLU A 82 14.97 -15.92 -24.73
CA GLU A 82 15.44 -17.04 -23.91
C GLU A 82 14.45 -18.21 -23.97
N THR A 83 13.15 -17.92 -23.91
CA THR A 83 12.08 -18.93 -24.03
C THR A 83 12.11 -19.61 -25.39
N ASP A 84 12.33 -18.86 -26.48
CA ASP A 84 12.46 -19.41 -27.83
C ASP A 84 13.70 -20.29 -27.98
N GLU A 85 14.82 -19.92 -27.36
CA GLU A 85 16.04 -20.75 -27.33
C GLU A 85 15.82 -22.04 -26.55
N GLN A 86 15.17 -21.98 -25.38
CA GLN A 86 14.81 -23.16 -24.60
C GLN A 86 13.85 -24.08 -25.36
N ARG A 87 12.86 -23.50 -26.06
CA ARG A 87 11.95 -24.25 -26.93
C ARG A 87 12.69 -24.97 -28.06
N LYS A 88 13.69 -24.33 -28.69
CA LYS A 88 14.53 -24.97 -29.73
C LYS A 88 15.34 -26.13 -29.17
N LYS A 89 15.97 -25.96 -28.00
CA LYS A 89 16.72 -27.04 -27.32
C LYS A 89 15.81 -28.22 -26.98
N TRP A 90 14.61 -27.94 -26.48
CA TRP A 90 13.62 -28.97 -26.19
C TRP A 90 13.19 -29.74 -27.45
N LEU A 91 12.95 -29.05 -28.56
CA LEU A 91 12.61 -29.69 -29.84
C LEU A 91 13.76 -30.56 -30.36
N GLN A 92 15.01 -30.12 -30.24
CA GLN A 92 16.19 -30.92 -30.61
C GLN A 92 16.31 -32.16 -29.75
N TRP A 93 16.16 -32.03 -28.43
CA TRP A 93 16.16 -33.15 -27.50
C TRP A 93 15.03 -34.15 -27.82
N LYS A 94 13.83 -33.65 -28.13
CA LYS A 94 12.70 -34.49 -28.52
C LYS A 94 12.97 -35.27 -29.81
N GLN A 95 13.54 -34.62 -30.82
CA GLN A 95 13.93 -35.30 -32.07
C GLN A 95 14.98 -36.40 -31.80
N GLN A 96 15.97 -36.14 -30.96
CA GLN A 96 16.98 -37.14 -30.58
C GLN A 96 16.35 -38.37 -29.89
N GLN A 97 15.32 -38.17 -29.05
CA GLN A 97 14.57 -39.26 -28.43
C GLN A 97 13.81 -40.10 -29.47
N GLU A 98 13.12 -39.44 -30.40
CA GLU A 98 12.40 -40.13 -31.48
C GLU A 98 13.36 -40.91 -32.39
N ASP A 99 14.50 -40.33 -32.76
CA ASP A 99 15.53 -40.99 -33.56
C ASP A 99 16.14 -42.20 -32.82
N ALA A 100 16.38 -42.08 -31.50
CA ALA A 100 16.88 -43.17 -30.67
C ALA A 100 15.87 -44.32 -30.56
N GLN A 101 14.57 -44.02 -30.42
CA GLN A 101 13.51 -45.02 -30.43
C GLN A 101 13.41 -45.73 -31.79
N GLN A 102 13.48 -44.99 -32.90
CA GLN A 102 13.46 -45.58 -34.24
C GLN A 102 14.69 -46.45 -34.52
N ALA A 103 15.88 -46.04 -34.05
CA ALA A 103 17.09 -46.85 -34.14
C ALA A 103 16.94 -48.17 -33.37
N ALA A 104 16.40 -48.12 -32.14
CA ALA A 104 16.11 -49.30 -31.35
C ALA A 104 15.10 -50.26 -32.02
N HIS A 105 14.10 -49.72 -32.73
CA HIS A 105 13.14 -50.54 -33.49
C HIS A 105 13.78 -51.22 -34.71
N LYS A 106 14.75 -50.58 -35.38
CA LYS A 106 15.44 -51.15 -36.56
C LYS A 106 16.39 -52.29 -36.20
N ASP A 107 16.94 -52.30 -34.98
CA ASP A 107 17.85 -53.35 -34.49
C ASP A 107 17.11 -54.49 -33.75
N SER A 108 15.79 -54.57 -33.90
CA SER A 108 14.92 -55.52 -33.20
C SER A 108 14.94 -56.96 -33.74
N GLY A 109 16.13 -57.46 -34.11
CA GLY A 109 16.43 -58.89 -33.92
C GLY A 109 16.34 -59.31 -32.43
N ILE A 110 16.31 -58.33 -31.51
CA ILE A 110 16.15 -58.50 -30.06
C ILE A 110 14.66 -58.70 -29.64
N SER A 111 13.68 -58.38 -30.50
CA SER A 111 12.26 -58.61 -30.19
C SER A 111 11.93 -60.08 -29.94
N ALA A 112 12.62 -61.01 -30.62
CA ALA A 112 12.46 -62.45 -30.43
C ALA A 112 12.99 -62.96 -29.08
N TRP A 113 14.05 -62.36 -28.53
CA TRP A 113 14.65 -62.79 -27.27
C TRP A 113 13.95 -62.17 -26.05
N VAL A 114 13.55 -60.89 -26.12
CA VAL A 114 12.85 -60.20 -25.02
C VAL A 114 11.41 -60.70 -24.84
N HIS A 115 10.69 -61.06 -25.91
CA HIS A 115 9.38 -61.72 -25.77
C HIS A 115 9.51 -63.13 -25.15
N SER A 116 10.62 -63.84 -25.38
CA SER A 116 10.89 -65.12 -24.69
C SER A 116 11.23 -64.94 -23.21
N GLY A 117 11.94 -63.86 -22.85
CA GLY A 117 12.24 -63.53 -21.44
C GLY A 117 11.03 -63.03 -20.65
N LEU A 118 10.14 -62.25 -21.26
CA LEU A 118 8.93 -61.74 -20.62
C LEU A 118 7.89 -62.85 -20.37
N ASN A 119 7.73 -63.82 -21.27
CA ASN A 119 6.88 -65.00 -21.01
C ASN A 119 7.40 -65.87 -19.84
N TYR A 120 8.72 -65.86 -19.58
CA TYR A 120 9.31 -66.55 -18.42
C TYR A 120 9.07 -65.80 -17.10
N LEU A 121 8.97 -64.47 -17.15
CA LEU A 121 8.66 -63.65 -15.98
C LEU A 121 7.16 -63.56 -15.70
N ASP A 122 6.29 -63.67 -16.71
CA ASP A 122 4.83 -63.66 -16.53
C ASP A 122 4.34 -64.91 -15.74
N ASP A 123 5.00 -66.05 -15.93
CA ASP A 123 4.78 -67.29 -15.13
C ASP A 123 5.23 -67.14 -13.66
N LYS A 124 6.13 -66.18 -13.37
CA LYS A 124 6.63 -65.89 -12.01
C LYS A 124 5.91 -64.70 -11.37
N ALA A 125 5.45 -63.72 -12.16
CA ALA A 125 4.77 -62.51 -11.70
C ALA A 125 3.34 -62.80 -11.20
N ASN A 126 2.65 -63.78 -11.77
CA ASN A 126 1.35 -64.25 -11.27
C ASN A 126 1.41 -64.81 -9.83
N LYS A 127 2.59 -65.13 -9.30
CA LYS A 127 2.77 -65.52 -7.89
C LYS A 127 3.10 -64.36 -6.94
N VAL A 128 3.49 -63.20 -7.47
CA VAL A 128 3.83 -62.00 -6.67
C VAL A 128 2.72 -60.94 -6.71
N ALA A 129 1.89 -60.93 -7.77
CA ALA A 129 0.81 -59.97 -7.96
C ALA A 129 -0.27 -59.97 -6.86
N HIS A 130 -0.42 -61.05 -6.08
CA HIS A 130 -1.35 -61.07 -4.94
C HIS A 130 -0.86 -60.33 -3.68
N VAL A 131 0.44 -60.01 -3.59
CA VAL A 131 1.04 -59.38 -2.38
C VAL A 131 1.23 -57.87 -2.54
N LEU A 132 1.30 -57.35 -3.77
CA LEU A 132 1.66 -55.95 -4.05
C LEU A 132 0.52 -55.09 -4.64
N HIS A 133 -0.69 -55.64 -4.80
CA HIS A 133 -1.84 -54.92 -5.37
C HIS A 133 -2.20 -53.57 -4.67
N PRO A 134 -1.90 -53.34 -3.37
CA PRO A 134 -2.11 -52.01 -2.77
C PRO A 134 -1.07 -50.93 -3.16
N PHE A 135 0.08 -51.30 -3.74
CA PHE A 135 1.20 -50.38 -4.00
C PHE A 135 1.34 -49.95 -5.46
N LEU A 136 0.52 -50.48 -6.37
CA LEU A 136 0.59 -50.22 -7.81
C LEU A 136 -0.64 -49.46 -8.32
N ASN A 137 -1.01 -48.37 -7.64
CA ASN A 137 -1.97 -47.42 -8.21
C ASN A 137 -1.28 -46.53 -9.27
N PRO A 138 -1.68 -46.57 -10.55
CA PRO A 138 -1.06 -45.78 -11.62
C PRO A 138 -1.24 -44.26 -11.43
N ASP A 139 -2.23 -43.83 -10.66
CA ASP A 139 -2.46 -42.40 -10.35
C ASP A 139 -1.37 -41.78 -9.46
N LEU A 140 -0.64 -42.61 -8.69
CA LEU A 140 0.48 -42.14 -7.87
C LEU A 140 1.71 -41.78 -8.74
N TRP A 141 1.89 -42.48 -9.86
CA TRP A 141 3.00 -42.26 -10.79
C TRP A 141 2.75 -41.11 -11.76
N GLN A 142 1.48 -40.87 -12.11
CA GLN A 142 1.11 -39.69 -12.90
C GLN A 142 1.26 -38.38 -12.10
N GLY A 143 1.06 -38.42 -10.77
CA GLY A 143 1.41 -37.32 -9.87
C GLY A 143 2.93 -37.17 -9.63
N GLY A 144 3.68 -38.27 -9.59
CA GLY A 144 5.14 -38.26 -9.39
C GLY A 144 5.95 -37.71 -10.58
N ALA A 145 5.45 -37.86 -11.81
CA ALA A 145 6.12 -37.35 -13.01
C ALA A 145 6.17 -35.81 -13.09
N GLN A 146 5.30 -35.10 -12.36
CA GLN A 146 5.37 -33.63 -12.25
C GLN A 146 6.36 -33.15 -11.18
N ILE A 147 6.72 -33.99 -10.20
CA ILE A 147 7.66 -33.65 -9.12
C ILE A 147 9.10 -34.07 -9.49
N ALA A 148 9.28 -35.18 -10.20
CA ALA A 148 10.60 -35.66 -10.61
C ALA A 148 11.28 -34.81 -11.71
N GLY A 149 10.49 -34.06 -12.50
CA GLY A 149 11.02 -33.11 -13.49
C GLY A 149 11.77 -31.92 -12.87
N GLY A 150 11.59 -31.65 -11.58
CA GLY A 150 12.25 -30.55 -10.86
C GLY A 150 13.61 -30.91 -10.23
N PHE A 151 13.97 -32.19 -10.12
CA PHE A 151 15.16 -32.62 -9.36
C PHE A 151 16.37 -33.06 -10.22
N ILE A 152 16.26 -33.11 -11.55
CA ILE A 152 17.38 -33.52 -12.43
C ILE A 152 18.21 -32.33 -12.95
N MET A 153 17.92 -31.08 -12.55
CA MET A 153 18.75 -29.90 -12.88
C MET A 153 19.57 -29.34 -11.71
N VAL A 154 19.92 -30.15 -10.70
CA VAL A 154 20.80 -29.70 -9.59
C VAL A 154 22.21 -30.30 -9.64
N ASP A 155 22.48 -31.31 -10.47
CA ASP A 155 23.78 -32.01 -10.44
C ASP A 155 24.79 -31.63 -11.54
N ALA A 156 24.70 -30.40 -12.06
CA ALA A 156 25.77 -29.81 -12.87
C ALA A 156 26.06 -28.37 -12.41
N GLY A 157 26.62 -28.25 -11.21
CA GLY A 157 27.43 -27.14 -10.71
C GLY A 157 27.19 -25.74 -11.27
N ALA A 158 26.28 -25.00 -10.65
CA ALA A 158 26.38 -23.54 -10.49
C ALA A 158 25.50 -23.10 -9.31
N SER A 159 26.01 -22.16 -8.53
CA SER A 159 25.47 -21.60 -7.27
C SER A 159 23.94 -21.39 -7.25
N GLY A 160 23.32 -21.88 -6.18
CA GLY A 160 21.88 -21.87 -5.97
C GLY A 160 21.28 -20.48 -5.76
N PHE A 161 20.22 -20.22 -6.52
CA PHE A 161 19.05 -19.47 -6.07
C PHE A 161 17.83 -20.07 -6.79
N VAL A 162 17.02 -20.85 -6.07
CA VAL A 162 15.63 -21.11 -6.46
C VAL A 162 14.75 -20.89 -5.24
N VAL A 163 14.06 -19.76 -5.32
CA VAL A 163 12.92 -19.34 -4.51
C VAL A 163 11.72 -20.18 -4.95
N SER A 164 11.19 -21.03 -4.06
CA SER A 164 9.74 -21.18 -3.84
C SER A 164 9.46 -22.22 -2.75
N GLY A 165 8.84 -21.78 -1.66
CA GLY A 165 8.06 -22.63 -0.74
C GLY A 165 8.86 -23.36 0.33
N GLY A 166 9.18 -22.66 1.43
CA GLY A 166 9.81 -23.25 2.61
C GLY A 166 8.95 -24.32 3.28
N PHE A 167 9.34 -25.59 3.10
CA PHE A 167 9.05 -26.66 4.04
C PHE A 167 10.34 -26.87 4.86
N CYS A 168 10.36 -26.34 6.08
CA CYS A 168 11.47 -26.54 7.01
C CYS A 168 11.25 -27.87 7.74
N VAL A 169 11.92 -28.93 7.28
CA VAL A 169 12.06 -30.16 8.07
C VAL A 169 13.09 -29.87 9.16
N ILE A 170 12.62 -29.81 10.41
CA ILE A 170 13.48 -29.75 11.59
C ILE A 170 14.15 -31.12 11.75
N THR A 171 15.29 -31.32 11.11
CA THR A 171 16.24 -32.36 11.51
C THR A 171 17.15 -31.81 12.60
N LEU A 172 16.84 -32.22 13.84
CA LEU A 172 17.74 -32.41 14.99
C LEU A 172 18.98 -31.49 15.06
N GLY A 173 18.81 -30.37 15.79
CA GLY A 173 19.79 -29.78 16.70
C GLY A 173 21.19 -29.45 16.18
N VAL A 174 21.44 -28.16 15.86
CA VAL A 174 22.48 -27.26 16.38
C VAL A 174 22.16 -25.86 15.83
N GLY A 175 22.32 -24.81 16.66
CA GLY A 175 21.68 -23.49 16.49
C GLY A 175 22.16 -22.59 15.36
N CYS A 176 21.28 -21.65 14.98
CA CYS A 176 21.60 -20.48 14.15
C CYS A 176 21.65 -19.22 15.03
N GLU A 177 22.83 -18.62 15.13
CA GLU A 177 23.02 -17.27 15.65
C GLU A 177 22.63 -16.22 14.60
N VAL A 178 21.76 -15.30 15.01
CA VAL A 178 21.60 -13.87 14.68
C VAL A 178 22.06 -13.33 13.30
N GLY A 179 21.12 -12.68 12.57
CA GLY A 179 21.48 -11.55 11.71
C GLY A 179 20.60 -11.23 10.48
N VAL A 180 19.68 -10.26 10.66
CA VAL A 180 18.98 -9.41 9.66
C VAL A 180 17.67 -9.95 9.03
N PRO A 181 16.52 -9.22 9.14
CA PRO A 181 15.30 -9.55 8.43
C PRO A 181 15.33 -9.02 6.98
N ALA A 182 15.15 -9.93 6.02
CA ALA A 182 14.83 -9.58 4.64
C ALA A 182 13.32 -9.31 4.51
N ALA A 183 12.95 -8.08 4.19
CA ALA A 183 11.58 -7.74 3.80
C ALA A 183 11.28 -8.31 2.40
N ALA A 184 10.47 -9.35 2.34
CA ALA A 184 9.91 -9.88 1.11
C ALA A 184 8.56 -9.19 0.83
N VAL A 185 8.58 -8.17 -0.04
CA VAL A 185 7.35 -7.56 -0.58
C VAL A 185 6.96 -8.33 -1.84
N SER A 186 5.87 -9.09 -1.76
CA SER A 186 5.31 -9.81 -2.90
C SER A 186 4.75 -8.84 -3.94
N ALA A 187 5.23 -8.96 -5.17
CA ALA A 187 4.99 -8.05 -6.29
C ALA A 187 3.61 -8.20 -6.99
N ALA A 188 2.63 -8.86 -6.37
CA ALA A 188 1.39 -9.24 -7.07
C ALA A 188 0.22 -8.24 -6.94
N GLY A 189 0.40 -7.05 -6.34
CA GLY A 189 -0.73 -6.19 -5.93
C GLY A 189 -0.78 -4.74 -6.46
N VAL A 190 0.09 -4.29 -7.36
CA VAL A 190 0.25 -2.85 -7.66
C VAL A 190 -0.59 -2.35 -8.87
N GLY A 191 -1.41 -3.21 -9.48
CA GLY A 191 -2.11 -2.90 -10.74
C GLY A 191 -3.29 -1.91 -10.69
N VAL A 192 -3.79 -1.50 -9.52
CA VAL A 192 -5.04 -0.71 -9.42
C VAL A 192 -4.81 0.76 -8.98
N GLY A 193 -3.56 1.17 -8.75
CA GLY A 193 -3.24 2.46 -8.11
C GLY A 193 -3.12 3.72 -8.99
N ALA A 194 -3.29 3.63 -10.32
CA ALA A 194 -2.97 4.76 -11.21
C ALA A 194 -4.14 5.72 -11.51
N GLY A 195 -5.39 5.35 -11.19
CA GLY A 195 -6.57 6.17 -11.47
C GLY A 195 -6.89 7.26 -10.44
N MET A 196 -6.28 7.24 -9.25
CA MET A 196 -6.71 8.08 -8.11
C MET A 196 -5.83 9.32 -7.84
N MET A 197 -4.71 9.50 -8.53
CA MET A 197 -3.81 10.65 -8.31
C MET A 197 -4.22 11.95 -9.03
N GLY A 198 -5.13 11.89 -10.00
CA GLY A 198 -5.66 13.09 -10.68
C GLY A 198 -6.62 13.92 -9.82
N ASP A 199 -7.23 13.30 -8.82
CA ASP A 199 -8.33 13.90 -8.03
C ASP A 199 -7.83 14.68 -6.81
N GLY A 200 -6.67 14.31 -6.25
CA GLY A 200 -6.06 14.98 -5.10
C GLY A 200 -5.62 16.42 -5.37
N ALA A 201 -5.03 16.68 -6.55
CA ALA A 201 -4.58 18.03 -6.91
C ALA A 201 -5.75 19.01 -7.18
N ARG A 202 -6.87 18.51 -7.74
CA ARG A 202 -8.11 19.31 -7.89
C ARG A 202 -8.76 19.59 -6.54
N LYS A 203 -8.72 18.64 -5.60
CA LYS A 203 -9.26 18.81 -4.24
C LYS A 203 -8.43 19.75 -3.38
N PHE A 204 -7.09 19.79 -3.55
CA PHE A 204 -6.23 20.75 -2.87
C PHE A 204 -6.48 22.19 -3.35
N GLY A 205 -6.55 22.41 -4.67
CA GLY A 205 -6.87 23.74 -5.24
C GLY A 205 -8.27 24.22 -4.87
N LYS A 206 -9.26 23.32 -4.85
CA LYS A 206 -10.62 23.62 -4.39
C LYS A 206 -10.68 23.89 -2.89
N GLY A 207 -10.00 23.09 -2.07
CA GLY A 207 -9.94 23.27 -0.61
C GLY A 207 -9.24 24.55 -0.18
N LEU A 208 -8.16 24.95 -0.85
CA LEU A 208 -7.48 26.23 -0.59
C LEU A 208 -8.33 27.42 -1.07
N GLY A 209 -9.00 27.29 -2.21
CA GLY A 209 -9.91 28.32 -2.73
C GLY A 209 -11.17 28.50 -1.87
N ASP A 210 -11.73 27.40 -1.35
CA ASP A 210 -12.86 27.43 -0.43
C ASP A 210 -12.41 27.95 0.95
N ALA A 211 -11.22 27.57 1.46
CA ALA A 211 -10.68 28.13 2.70
C ALA A 211 -10.39 29.65 2.62
N LEU A 212 -9.88 30.15 1.49
CA LEU A 212 -9.66 31.59 1.26
C LEU A 212 -10.98 32.35 1.07
N ARG A 213 -11.98 31.73 0.42
CA ARG A 213 -13.33 32.30 0.28
C ARG A 213 -14.04 32.34 1.63
N ASP A 214 -13.93 31.29 2.44
CA ASP A 214 -14.49 31.20 3.78
C ASP A 214 -13.81 32.17 4.75
N ALA A 215 -12.48 32.33 4.68
CA ALA A 215 -11.77 33.36 5.45
C ALA A 215 -12.20 34.79 5.06
N ARG A 216 -12.49 35.03 3.77
CA ARG A 216 -13.00 36.33 3.30
C ARG A 216 -14.45 36.58 3.71
N THR A 217 -15.25 35.53 3.87
CA THR A 217 -16.66 35.61 4.30
C THR A 217 -16.78 35.69 5.83
N ALA A 218 -15.88 35.02 6.57
CA ALA A 218 -15.79 35.05 8.03
C ALA A 218 -15.35 36.41 8.58
N ASN A 219 -14.61 37.20 7.79
CA ASN A 219 -14.25 38.57 8.19
C ASN A 219 -15.41 39.59 8.11
N GLY A 220 -16.60 39.16 7.63
CA GLY A 220 -17.77 40.03 7.46
C GLY A 220 -18.94 39.79 8.40
N SER A 221 -18.96 38.70 9.19
CA SER A 221 -20.12 38.38 10.03
C SER A 221 -19.70 37.62 11.29
N GLY A 222 -20.02 38.21 12.44
CA GLY A 222 -19.71 37.66 13.75
C GLY A 222 -20.27 36.25 13.97
N SER A 223 -19.45 35.43 14.63
CA SER A 223 -19.74 34.17 15.33
C SER A 223 -20.66 33.19 14.59
N ASN A 224 -20.07 32.15 13.99
CA ASN A 224 -20.57 30.77 14.05
C ASN A 224 -19.43 29.81 13.68
N ASP A 225 -19.13 28.91 14.61
CA ASP A 225 -18.14 27.84 14.53
C ASP A 225 -18.17 27.12 13.18
N VAL A 226 -17.21 27.41 12.31
CA VAL A 226 -16.86 26.48 11.23
C VAL A 226 -16.24 25.27 11.95
N PRO A 227 -16.85 24.07 11.90
CA PRO A 227 -16.25 22.91 12.54
C PRO A 227 -14.91 22.67 11.87
N LEU A 228 -13.83 23.03 12.59
CA LEU A 228 -12.47 22.71 12.19
C LEU A 228 -12.46 21.23 11.84
N SER A 229 -12.06 20.93 10.61
CA SER A 229 -11.92 19.54 10.17
C SER A 229 -11.16 18.78 11.25
N ASN A 230 -11.56 17.53 11.52
CA ASN A 230 -10.95 16.68 12.57
C ASN A 230 -9.41 16.53 12.42
N ARG A 231 -8.84 17.03 11.32
CA ARG A 231 -7.40 17.12 11.03
C ARG A 231 -6.62 18.15 11.86
N ILE A 232 -7.25 19.25 12.30
CA ILE A 232 -6.53 20.44 12.84
C ILE A 232 -6.59 20.50 14.37
N ARG A 233 -7.49 19.74 15.00
CA ARG A 233 -7.70 19.76 16.45
C ARG A 233 -7.25 18.46 17.08
N PRO A 234 -6.90 18.44 18.38
CA PRO A 234 -6.69 17.20 19.11
C PRO A 234 -7.92 16.29 19.06
N ILE A 235 -7.66 14.99 19.09
CA ILE A 235 -8.66 13.92 19.14
C ILE A 235 -9.48 14.01 20.45
N ARG A 236 -10.78 13.69 20.35
CA ARG A 236 -11.73 13.74 21.47
C ARG A 236 -12.62 12.51 21.46
N GLU A 237 -13.17 12.21 22.62
CA GLU A 237 -14.18 11.18 22.80
C GLU A 237 -15.41 11.48 21.92
N GLY A 238 -15.89 10.46 21.18
CA GLY A 238 -16.98 10.59 20.22
C GLY A 238 -16.57 11.04 18.82
N ASP A 239 -15.28 11.31 18.57
CA ASP A 239 -14.80 11.62 17.22
C ASP A 239 -15.04 10.45 16.26
N ARG A 240 -15.34 10.78 15.01
CA ARG A 240 -15.48 9.83 13.90
C ARG A 240 -14.63 10.24 12.72
N GLU A 241 -14.15 9.25 11.97
CA GLU A 241 -13.30 9.44 10.77
C GLU A 241 -12.13 10.40 11.03
N TYR A 242 -11.52 10.32 12.22
CA TYR A 242 -10.42 11.19 12.61
C TYR A 242 -9.17 10.79 11.82
N ARG A 243 -8.59 11.71 11.05
CA ARG A 243 -7.41 11.45 10.24
C ARG A 243 -6.15 11.82 10.98
N VAL A 244 -5.18 10.90 11.00
CA VAL A 244 -3.84 11.12 11.52
C VAL A 244 -2.87 11.17 10.35
N ASP A 245 -2.23 12.32 10.17
CA ASP A 245 -1.23 12.51 9.13
C ASP A 245 0.18 12.51 9.72
N ASP A 246 1.17 12.19 8.88
CA ASP A 246 2.57 12.35 9.26
C ASP A 246 2.90 13.86 9.35
N PRO A 247 3.36 14.38 10.51
CA PRO A 247 3.71 15.79 10.63
C PRO A 247 4.87 16.21 9.73
N ASN A 248 5.69 15.27 9.27
CA ASN A 248 6.78 15.52 8.32
C ASN A 248 6.29 15.48 6.86
N ASN A 249 5.12 14.89 6.61
CA ASN A 249 4.53 14.76 5.28
C ASN A 249 3.00 14.78 5.35
N PHE A 250 2.40 15.97 5.29
CA PHE A 250 0.94 16.17 5.31
C PHE A 250 0.18 15.54 4.11
N SER A 251 0.90 14.99 3.12
CA SER A 251 0.30 14.21 2.03
C SER A 251 0.22 12.71 2.34
N ASP A 252 0.89 12.25 3.41
CA ASP A 252 0.82 10.87 3.90
C ASP A 252 -0.11 10.80 5.12
N THR A 253 -1.32 10.27 4.91
CA THR A 253 -2.22 9.92 6.00
C THR A 253 -1.78 8.57 6.57
N ILE A 254 -1.32 8.57 7.82
CA ILE A 254 -0.87 7.37 8.53
C ILE A 254 -2.03 6.39 8.69
N THR A 255 -3.14 6.90 9.23
CA THR A 255 -4.38 6.16 9.43
C THR A 255 -5.57 7.11 9.58
N ASP A 256 -6.74 6.58 9.27
CA ASP A 256 -8.05 7.04 9.69
C ASP A 256 -8.53 6.23 10.91
N ILE A 257 -9.09 6.91 11.89
CA ILE A 257 -9.72 6.31 13.08
C ILE A 257 -11.24 6.44 12.89
N ASP A 258 -11.93 5.32 12.76
CA ASP A 258 -13.35 5.33 12.41
C ASP A 258 -14.20 5.89 13.55
N ARG A 259 -13.89 5.53 14.79
CA ARG A 259 -14.58 6.02 15.98
C ARG A 259 -13.72 6.01 17.23
N VAL A 260 -13.85 7.04 18.07
CA VAL A 260 -13.34 7.05 19.45
C VAL A 260 -14.50 6.81 20.40
N GLU A 261 -14.44 5.70 21.16
CA GLU A 261 -15.48 5.35 22.13
C GLU A 261 -14.86 4.78 23.41
N LYS A 262 -15.18 5.39 24.55
CA LYS A 262 -14.73 5.08 25.91
C LYS A 262 -13.21 5.04 26.03
N GLY A 263 -12.53 5.99 25.39
CA GLY A 263 -11.08 6.03 25.34
C GLY A 263 -10.43 4.99 24.42
N THR A 264 -11.22 4.15 23.74
CA THR A 264 -10.73 3.16 22.77
C THR A 264 -10.81 3.71 21.34
N LEU A 265 -9.75 3.48 20.57
CA LEU A 265 -9.70 3.79 19.14
C LEU A 265 -10.25 2.60 18.34
N TRP A 266 -11.46 2.72 17.82
CA TRP A 266 -12.15 1.67 17.09
C TRP A 266 -11.99 1.81 15.58
N GLU A 267 -11.56 0.74 14.93
CA GLU A 267 -11.67 0.50 13.50
C GLU A 267 -12.94 -0.29 13.22
N GLU A 268 -13.81 0.20 12.34
CA GLU A 268 -15.04 -0.47 11.95
C GLU A 268 -14.82 -1.38 10.74
N LYS A 269 -15.46 -2.55 10.77
CA LYS A 269 -15.47 -3.52 9.67
C LYS A 269 -16.87 -4.06 9.45
N THR A 270 -17.22 -4.32 8.20
CA THR A 270 -18.50 -4.94 7.83
C THR A 270 -18.35 -6.37 7.32
N ALA A 271 -17.11 -6.89 7.22
CA ALA A 271 -16.89 -8.22 6.68
C ALA A 271 -17.45 -9.32 7.60
N THR A 272 -18.15 -10.29 7.01
CA THR A 272 -18.80 -11.39 7.74
C THR A 272 -18.19 -12.77 7.46
N GLY A 273 -17.24 -12.89 6.52
CA GLY A 273 -16.74 -14.23 6.18
C GLY A 273 -17.67 -15.08 5.31
N GLN A 274 -18.80 -14.55 4.87
CA GLN A 274 -19.79 -15.30 4.09
C GLN A 274 -19.48 -15.36 2.59
N ASP A 275 -18.64 -14.46 2.06
CA ASP A 275 -18.24 -14.49 0.65
C ASP A 275 -17.28 -15.67 0.39
N PRO A 276 -17.68 -16.68 -0.41
CA PRO A 276 -16.85 -17.86 -0.67
C PRO A 276 -15.60 -17.53 -1.50
N ARG A 277 -15.51 -16.36 -2.12
CA ARG A 277 -14.34 -15.90 -2.88
C ARG A 277 -13.33 -15.18 -2.00
N MET A 278 -13.68 -14.89 -0.75
CA MET A 278 -12.79 -14.16 0.14
C MET A 278 -11.66 -15.07 0.62
N ASN A 279 -10.43 -14.70 0.28
CA ASN A 279 -9.25 -15.26 0.92
C ASN A 279 -9.11 -14.63 2.31
N ILE A 280 -9.54 -15.36 3.35
CA ILE A 280 -9.56 -14.90 4.75
C ILE A 280 -8.17 -14.39 5.16
N GLN A 281 -7.10 -15.13 4.87
CA GLN A 281 -5.74 -14.76 5.30
C GLN A 281 -5.25 -13.45 4.67
N SER A 282 -5.44 -13.29 3.35
CA SER A 282 -5.10 -12.03 2.66
C SER A 282 -5.93 -10.86 3.18
N TRP A 283 -7.21 -11.12 3.47
CA TRP A 283 -8.11 -10.12 4.05
C TRP A 283 -7.66 -9.70 5.46
N LEU A 284 -7.30 -10.66 6.32
CA LEU A 284 -6.80 -10.40 7.69
C LEU A 284 -5.52 -9.57 7.66
N GLN A 285 -4.54 -9.97 6.86
CA GLN A 285 -3.28 -9.22 6.77
C GLN A 285 -3.50 -7.76 6.37
N LYS A 286 -4.42 -7.52 5.44
CA LYS A 286 -4.70 -6.17 4.92
C LYS A 286 -5.56 -5.33 5.85
N ASN A 287 -6.59 -5.91 6.46
CA ASN A 287 -7.65 -5.17 7.15
C ASN A 287 -7.55 -5.21 8.67
N VAL A 288 -6.84 -6.20 9.23
CA VAL A 288 -6.59 -6.35 10.67
C VAL A 288 -5.15 -5.93 10.96
N VAL A 289 -4.17 -6.73 10.55
CA VAL A 289 -2.75 -6.56 10.93
C VAL A 289 -2.22 -5.20 10.47
N LYS A 290 -2.30 -4.90 9.18
CA LYS A 290 -1.80 -3.63 8.62
C LYS A 290 -2.48 -2.40 9.26
N LYS A 291 -3.75 -2.51 9.66
CA LYS A 291 -4.48 -1.41 10.30
C LYS A 291 -4.00 -1.22 11.75
N LEU A 292 -3.83 -2.28 12.51
CA LEU A 292 -3.25 -2.21 13.86
C LEU A 292 -1.83 -1.62 13.84
N ASP A 293 -0.98 -2.03 12.88
CA ASP A 293 0.36 -1.45 12.69
C ASP A 293 0.30 0.07 12.42
N SER A 294 -0.62 0.48 11.53
CA SER A 294 -0.86 1.89 11.24
C SER A 294 -1.30 2.67 12.49
N TYR A 295 -2.14 2.09 13.35
CA TYR A 295 -2.57 2.73 14.59
C TYR A 295 -1.40 2.86 15.57
N VAL A 296 -0.59 1.81 15.77
CA VAL A 296 0.62 1.90 16.62
C VAL A 296 1.54 3.02 16.16
N ARG A 297 1.77 3.14 14.84
CA ARG A 297 2.57 4.23 14.26
C ARG A 297 1.95 5.62 14.50
N ALA A 298 0.62 5.71 14.47
CA ALA A 298 -0.14 6.94 14.67
C ALA A 298 -0.18 7.43 16.12
N ARG A 299 -0.11 6.52 17.11
CA ARG A 299 -0.29 6.83 18.54
C ARG A 299 0.59 7.96 19.06
N GLN A 300 1.84 8.06 18.59
CA GLN A 300 2.77 9.13 18.98
C GLN A 300 2.29 10.54 18.60
N TYR A 301 1.33 10.65 17.68
CA TYR A 301 0.75 11.91 17.21
C TYR A 301 -0.64 12.19 17.80
N LEU A 302 -1.16 11.30 18.64
CA LEU A 302 -2.49 11.40 19.24
C LEU A 302 -2.39 11.87 20.69
N SER A 303 -2.30 13.19 20.88
CA SER A 303 -2.13 13.77 22.22
C SER A 303 -3.26 13.36 23.18
N GLY A 304 -2.92 12.72 24.29
CA GLY A 304 -3.84 12.17 25.29
C GLY A 304 -4.37 10.76 25.01
N TYR A 305 -4.05 10.19 23.85
CA TYR A 305 -4.44 8.84 23.42
C TYR A 305 -3.23 7.99 22.99
N GLU A 306 -2.01 8.40 23.37
CA GLU A 306 -0.76 7.73 23.02
C GLU A 306 -0.74 6.28 23.53
N ASN A 307 -1.44 6.03 24.65
CA ASN A 307 -1.58 4.71 25.25
C ASN A 307 -3.03 4.18 25.21
N ALA A 308 -3.90 4.78 24.40
CA ALA A 308 -5.28 4.34 24.28
C ALA A 308 -5.36 2.87 23.82
N PRO A 309 -6.29 2.07 24.38
CA PRO A 309 -6.60 0.75 23.84
C PRO A 309 -7.15 0.90 22.41
N MET A 310 -6.96 -0.13 21.60
CA MET A 310 -7.46 -0.18 20.23
C MET A 310 -8.52 -1.26 20.12
N GLY A 311 -9.36 -1.18 19.09
CA GLY A 311 -10.30 -2.25 18.84
C GLY A 311 -10.76 -2.36 17.41
N ILE A 312 -11.22 -3.55 17.06
CA ILE A 312 -11.86 -3.84 15.77
C ILE A 312 -13.31 -4.16 16.04
N ASP A 313 -14.20 -3.33 15.52
CA ASP A 313 -15.64 -3.46 15.68
C ASP A 313 -16.29 -3.92 14.39
N PHE A 314 -16.79 -5.15 14.39
CA PHE A 314 -17.55 -5.70 13.28
C PHE A 314 -19.00 -5.26 13.41
N THR A 315 -19.45 -4.35 12.55
CA THR A 315 -20.76 -3.70 12.65
C THR A 315 -21.88 -4.46 11.94
N GLU A 316 -21.54 -5.44 11.09
CA GLU A 316 -22.51 -6.28 10.38
C GLU A 316 -22.68 -7.64 11.05
N PRO A 317 -23.91 -8.07 11.40
CA PRO A 317 -24.16 -9.37 12.01
C PRO A 317 -23.97 -10.52 11.01
N GLY A 318 -23.93 -11.75 11.52
CA GLY A 318 -23.86 -12.95 10.66
C GLY A 318 -22.45 -13.41 10.30
N ALA A 319 -21.42 -12.92 11.00
CA ALA A 319 -20.06 -13.39 10.79
C ALA A 319 -19.92 -14.91 11.06
N THR A 320 -19.32 -15.65 10.12
CA THR A 320 -19.14 -17.11 10.24
C THR A 320 -18.19 -17.45 11.39
N ALA A 321 -18.39 -18.59 12.05
CA ALA A 321 -17.57 -18.99 13.20
C ALA A 321 -16.07 -19.13 12.85
N GLU A 322 -15.78 -19.64 11.64
CA GLU A 322 -14.42 -19.76 11.13
C GLU A 322 -13.75 -18.39 10.94
N PHE A 323 -14.47 -17.42 10.37
CA PHE A 323 -13.97 -16.06 10.21
C PHE A 323 -13.74 -15.37 11.55
N LYS A 324 -14.66 -15.53 12.51
CA LYS A 324 -14.50 -14.98 13.87
C LYS A 324 -13.23 -15.50 14.55
N SER A 325 -13.06 -16.82 14.54
CA SER A 325 -11.88 -17.50 15.09
C SER A 325 -10.59 -17.01 14.43
N ALA A 326 -10.58 -16.88 13.10
CA ALA A 326 -9.40 -16.43 12.37
C ALA A 326 -9.02 -14.97 12.68
N VAL A 327 -10.01 -14.08 12.82
CA VAL A 327 -9.78 -12.69 13.26
C VAL A 327 -9.20 -12.65 14.67
N GLU A 328 -9.83 -13.35 15.62
CA GLU A 328 -9.41 -13.37 17.02
C GLU A 328 -8.01 -13.94 17.17
N GLN A 329 -7.69 -15.03 16.46
CA GLN A 329 -6.35 -15.61 16.43
C GLN A 329 -5.32 -14.64 15.84
N SER A 330 -5.66 -13.95 14.74
CA SER A 330 -4.76 -12.97 14.12
C SER A 330 -4.47 -11.79 15.04
N VAL A 331 -5.47 -11.32 15.81
CA VAL A 331 -5.28 -10.27 16.80
C VAL A 331 -4.42 -10.74 17.97
N GLU A 332 -4.63 -11.95 18.49
CA GLU A 332 -3.80 -12.49 19.57
C GLU A 332 -2.34 -12.71 19.13
N GLN A 333 -2.11 -13.21 17.91
CA GLN A 333 -0.76 -13.29 17.36
C GLN A 333 -0.11 -11.89 17.26
N TRP A 334 -0.85 -10.91 16.73
CA TRP A 334 -0.35 -9.54 16.61
C TRP A 334 -0.03 -8.92 17.98
N LYS A 335 -0.83 -9.19 19.01
CA LYS A 335 -0.57 -8.77 20.41
C LYS A 335 0.69 -9.39 20.97
N ALA A 336 0.99 -10.64 20.64
CA ALA A 336 2.22 -11.30 21.06
C ALA A 336 3.47 -10.63 20.47
N GLU A 337 3.36 -10.08 19.25
CA GLU A 337 4.41 -9.31 18.58
C GLU A 337 4.51 -7.85 19.07
N ASN A 338 3.45 -7.33 19.70
CA ASN A 338 3.32 -5.95 20.16
C ASN A 338 2.96 -5.87 21.65
N PRO A 339 3.86 -6.30 22.56
CA PRO A 339 3.57 -6.32 23.99
C PRO A 339 3.29 -4.91 24.54
N GLY A 340 2.30 -4.80 25.43
CA GLY A 340 1.87 -3.53 26.03
C GLY A 340 0.81 -2.77 25.24
N VAL A 341 0.36 -3.31 24.11
CA VAL A 341 -0.76 -2.75 23.34
C VAL A 341 -2.02 -3.57 23.60
N ASP A 342 -3.05 -2.93 24.15
CA ASP A 342 -4.36 -3.56 24.36
C ASP A 342 -5.21 -3.45 23.10
N VAL A 343 -5.70 -4.61 22.64
CA VAL A 343 -6.55 -4.73 21.44
C VAL A 343 -7.74 -5.62 21.75
N SER A 344 -8.94 -5.11 21.49
CA SER A 344 -10.20 -5.81 21.68
C SER A 344 -10.94 -6.03 20.35
N VAL A 345 -11.62 -7.17 20.21
CA VAL A 345 -12.51 -7.45 19.07
C VAL A 345 -13.96 -7.42 19.55
N ARG A 346 -14.81 -6.69 18.83
CA ARG A 346 -16.25 -6.63 19.09
C ARG A 346 -17.00 -7.14 17.86
N TRP A 347 -17.97 -8.01 18.08
CA TRP A 347 -18.84 -8.54 17.03
C TRP A 347 -20.23 -7.94 17.16
N ALA A 348 -20.85 -7.59 16.03
CA ALA A 348 -22.26 -7.28 15.95
C ALA A 348 -23.08 -8.44 16.52
N LYS A 349 -24.09 -8.07 17.30
CA LYS A 349 -25.01 -8.99 17.95
C LYS A 349 -26.10 -9.47 17.02
#